data_AF-A0A1V5XSJ2-F1
#
_entry.id   AF-A0A1V5XSJ2-F1
#
_cell.length_a   1.000
_cell.length_b   1.000
_cell.length_c   1.000
_cell.angle_alpha   90.00
_cell.angle_beta   90.00
_cell.angle_gamma   90.00
#
_symmetry.space_group_name_H-M   'P 1'
#
loop_
_entity.id
_entity.type
_entity.pdbx_description
1 polymer ?
#
loop_
_entity_poly.entity_id
_entity_poly.type
_entity_poly.pdbx_seq_one_letter_code
_entity_poly.pdbx_strand_id
1 'polypeptide(L)'
;MIHTENCLIIMDPGYEVLGEVYLAQGMCRSISLNQRGDQLLGVFIEDWQVHGLERMQQSLVQTKEGPMDMFSAEKVSLQSQDFASALRGWLDDHGFLHHTLPLGAMAAWSEIQKKDLDNRQKLELALMLASLPVEKLEL
;
A
#
# COMPACT_ATOMS: atom_id res chain seq x y z
N MET A 1 -0.34 21.02 -11.67
CA MET A 1 -0.29 19.56 -11.56
C MET A 1 -0.35 19.26 -10.07
N ILE A 2 -1.41 18.62 -9.58
CA ILE A 2 -1.52 18.29 -8.15
C ILE A 2 -0.63 17.07 -7.94
N HIS A 3 0.42 17.21 -7.14
CA HIS A 3 1.23 16.08 -6.71
C HIS A 3 0.39 15.27 -5.73
N THR A 4 -0.17 14.14 -6.17
CA THR A 4 -0.91 13.23 -5.28
C THR A 4 0.09 12.49 -4.41
N GLU A 5 0.24 12.97 -3.18
CA GLU A 5 0.94 12.30 -2.09
C GLU A 5 -0.09 11.61 -1.20
N ASN A 6 0.15 10.33 -0.94
CA ASN A 6 -0.77 9.49 -0.18
C ASN A 6 0.03 8.57 0.75
N CYS A 7 -0.62 8.08 1.78
CA CYS A 7 -0.11 7.02 2.65
C CYS A 7 -0.93 5.76 2.44
N LEU A 8 -0.28 4.63 2.20
CA LEU A 8 -0.91 3.32 2.22
C LEU A 8 -0.74 2.72 3.62
N ILE A 9 -1.84 2.56 4.34
CA ILE A 9 -1.88 1.84 5.62
C ILE A 9 -1.96 0.35 5.31
N ILE A 10 -1.09 -0.44 5.94
CA ILE A 10 -1.07 -1.90 5.84
C ILE A 10 -1.62 -2.49 7.13
N MET A 11 -2.49 -3.47 7.02
CA MET A 11 -3.14 -4.16 8.13
C MET A 11 -3.11 -5.67 7.93
N ASP A 12 -3.17 -6.41 9.03
CA ASP A 12 -3.41 -7.85 8.98
C ASP A 12 -4.91 -8.19 8.81
N PRO A 13 -5.28 -9.46 8.59
CA PRO A 13 -6.69 -9.88 8.50
C PRO A 13 -7.52 -9.63 9.77
N GLY A 14 -6.88 -9.41 10.93
CA GLY A 14 -7.49 -9.01 12.19
C GLY A 14 -7.66 -7.49 12.34
N TYR A 15 -7.42 -6.74 11.26
CA TYR A 15 -7.47 -5.28 11.20
C TYR A 15 -6.38 -4.58 12.02
N GLU A 16 -5.39 -5.31 12.55
CA GLU A 16 -4.27 -4.68 13.26
C GLU A 16 -3.40 -3.93 12.25
N VAL A 17 -3.12 -2.65 12.54
CA VAL A 17 -2.21 -1.85 11.73
C VAL A 17 -0.81 -2.42 11.86
N LEU A 18 -0.17 -2.74 10.74
CA LEU A 18 1.19 -3.26 10.66
C LEU A 18 2.20 -2.16 10.32
N GLY A 19 1.77 -1.17 9.55
CA GLY A 19 2.63 -0.06 9.14
C GLY A 19 2.02 0.82 8.07
N GLU A 20 2.85 1.72 7.59
CA GLU A 20 2.50 2.83 6.71
C GLU A 20 3.55 2.97 5.60
N VAL A 21 3.10 3.09 4.35
CA VAL A 21 3.97 3.35 3.20
C VAL A 21 3.60 4.70 2.60
N TYR A 22 4.54 5.64 2.67
CA TYR A 22 4.35 6.98 2.14
C TYR A 22 4.74 7.01 0.66
N LEU A 23 3.80 7.45 -0.17
CA LEU A 23 3.88 7.40 -1.63
C LEU A 23 3.81 8.82 -2.19
N ALA A 24 4.67 9.12 -3.16
CA ALA A 24 4.61 10.36 -3.94
C ALA A 24 4.64 10.01 -5.42
N GLN A 25 3.60 10.41 -6.16
CA GLN A 25 3.48 10.09 -7.59
C GLN A 25 3.63 8.58 -7.90
N GLY A 26 3.10 7.74 -7.01
CA GLY A 26 3.18 6.28 -7.14
C GLY A 26 4.50 5.64 -6.68
N MET A 27 5.54 6.45 -6.41
CA MET A 27 6.85 6.00 -5.93
C MET A 27 6.90 5.92 -4.41
N CYS A 28 7.69 5.00 -3.87
CA CYS A 28 7.96 4.87 -2.44
C CYS A 28 8.87 6.01 -1.94
N ARG A 29 8.44 6.71 -0.89
CA ARG A 29 9.26 7.70 -0.15
C ARG A 29 9.82 7.13 1.12
N SER A 30 8.97 6.49 1.91
CA SER A 30 9.36 5.86 3.17
C SER A 30 8.38 4.75 3.52
N ILE A 31 8.86 3.80 4.30
CA ILE A 31 8.07 2.73 4.90
C ILE A 31 8.33 2.78 6.40
N SER A 32 7.26 2.77 7.19
CA SER A 32 7.31 2.73 8.64
C SER A 32 6.52 1.52 9.11
N LEU A 33 7.15 0.59 9.81
CA LEU A 33 6.49 -0.57 10.37
C LEU A 33 6.49 -0.49 11.90
N ASN A 34 5.43 -1.02 12.52
CA ASN A 34 5.50 -1.34 13.94
C ASN A 34 6.20 -2.69 14.17
N GLN A 35 6.36 -3.09 15.43
CA GLN A 35 7.05 -4.34 15.76
C GLN A 35 6.42 -5.58 15.10
N ARG A 36 5.08 -5.64 15.00
CA ARG A 36 4.39 -6.77 14.39
C ARG A 36 4.53 -6.76 12.86
N GLY A 37 4.44 -5.58 12.26
CA GLY A 37 4.72 -5.39 10.84
C GLY A 37 6.12 -5.80 10.48
N ASP A 38 7.13 -5.42 11.27
CA ASP A 38 8.53 -5.79 11.04
C ASP A 38 8.73 -7.31 11.01
N GLN A 39 8.09 -8.03 11.93
CA GLN A 39 8.11 -9.50 11.95
C GLN A 39 7.50 -10.16 10.71
N LEU A 40 6.47 -9.55 10.12
CA LEU A 40 5.72 -10.13 9.00
C LEU A 40 6.22 -9.67 7.63
N LEU A 41 6.67 -8.41 7.54
CA LEU A 41 6.96 -7.71 6.29
C LEU A 41 8.44 -7.31 6.16
N GLY A 42 9.20 -7.27 7.26
CA GLY A 42 10.56 -6.72 7.28
C GLY A 42 11.49 -7.38 6.26
N VAL A 43 11.54 -8.71 6.24
CA VAL A 43 12.37 -9.47 5.29
C VAL A 43 12.00 -9.19 3.83
N PHE A 44 10.70 -9.00 3.53
CA PHE A 44 10.26 -8.68 2.18
C PHE A 44 10.64 -7.25 1.78
N ILE A 45 10.54 -6.29 2.70
CA ILE A 45 10.92 -4.91 2.44
C ILE A 45 12.43 -4.81 2.18
N GLU A 46 13.25 -5.52 2.96
CA GLU A 46 14.70 -5.59 2.73
C GLU A 46 15.00 -6.15 1.34
N ASP A 47 14.30 -7.20 0.91
CA ASP A 47 14.43 -7.74 -0.45
C ASP A 47 14.01 -6.72 -1.52
N TRP A 48 12.90 -6.02 -1.33
CA TRP A 48 12.42 -5.03 -2.31
C TRP A 48 13.39 -3.87 -2.47
N GLN A 49 14.08 -3.45 -1.40
CA GLN A 49 15.08 -2.39 -1.46
C GLN A 49 16.29 -2.77 -2.34
N VAL A 50 16.63 -4.06 -2.42
CA VAL A 50 17.78 -4.55 -3.19
C VAL A 50 17.37 -4.98 -4.60
N HIS A 51 16.28 -5.74 -4.71
CA HIS A 51 15.90 -6.44 -5.94
C HIS A 51 14.63 -5.88 -6.61
N GLY A 52 13.88 -5.01 -5.93
CA GLY A 52 12.57 -4.56 -6.37
C GLY A 52 11.45 -5.53 -5.99
N LEU A 53 10.23 -5.00 -5.93
CA LEU A 53 9.03 -5.78 -5.62
C LEU A 53 8.62 -6.62 -6.83
N GLU A 54 8.40 -7.90 -6.63
CA GLU A 54 7.94 -8.79 -7.69
C GLU A 54 6.47 -8.54 -8.03
N ARG A 55 6.21 -8.28 -9.30
CA ARG A 55 4.86 -8.14 -9.86
C ARG A 55 4.67 -9.18 -10.95
N MET A 56 3.62 -9.99 -10.82
CA MET A 56 3.19 -10.87 -11.90
C MET A 56 2.41 -10.06 -12.93
N GLN A 57 2.86 -10.10 -14.18
CA GLN A 57 2.16 -9.48 -15.31
C GLN A 57 1.57 -10.57 -16.19
N GLN A 58 0.26 -10.51 -16.39
CA GLN A 58 -0.44 -11.32 -17.39
C GLN A 58 -0.47 -10.55 -18.70
N SER A 59 -0.03 -11.19 -19.77
CA SER A 59 -0.03 -10.65 -21.13
C SER A 59 -0.70 -11.63 -22.08
N LEU A 60 -1.54 -11.12 -22.99
CA LEU A 60 -2.12 -11.93 -24.04
C LEU A 60 -1.13 -12.01 -25.21
N VAL A 61 -0.62 -13.21 -25.51
CA VAL A 61 0.31 -13.43 -26.62
C VAL A 61 -0.43 -14.10 -27.76
N GLN A 62 -0.37 -13.49 -28.95
CA GLN A 62 -0.96 -14.08 -30.14
C GLN A 62 -0.07 -15.23 -30.63
N THR A 63 -0.56 -16.46 -30.53
CA THR A 63 0.12 -17.65 -31.08
C THR A 63 -0.54 -18.09 -32.39
N LYS A 64 0.07 -19.06 -33.08
CA LYS A 64 -0.51 -19.67 -34.28
C LYS A 64 -1.83 -20.41 -34.00
N GLU A 65 -2.08 -20.82 -32.76
CA GLU A 65 -3.27 -21.57 -32.34
C GLU A 65 -4.34 -20.67 -31.70
N GLY A 66 -4.07 -19.37 -31.55
CA GLY A 66 -4.96 -18.40 -30.90
C GLY A 66 -4.25 -17.57 -29.82
N PRO A 67 -4.96 -16.62 -29.19
CA PRO A 67 -4.44 -15.89 -28.05
C PRO A 67 -4.21 -16.84 -26.86
N MET A 68 -3.05 -16.74 -26.24
CA MET A 68 -2.66 -17.51 -25.05
C MET A 68 -2.20 -16.56 -23.95
N ASP A 69 -2.58 -16.84 -22.71
CA ASP A 69 -2.08 -16.12 -21.56
C ASP A 69 -0.63 -16.47 -21.27
N MET A 70 0.22 -15.45 -21.16
CA MET A 70 1.59 -15.56 -20.71
C MET A 70 1.75 -14.79 -19.40
N PHE A 71 2.35 -15.44 -18.42
CA PHE A 71 2.67 -14.84 -17.13
C PHE A 71 4.17 -14.62 -17.03
N SER A 72 4.58 -13.39 -16.71
CA SER A 72 5.97 -13.05 -16.44
C SER A 72 6.10 -12.32 -15.12
N ALA A 73 7.14 -12.64 -14.35
CA ALA A 73 7.51 -11.89 -13.17
C ALA A 73 8.41 -10.71 -13.58
N GLU A 74 8.02 -9.50 -13.19
CA GLU A 74 8.82 -8.28 -13.31
C GLU A 74 9.24 -7.81 -11.91
N LYS A 75 10.43 -7.23 -11.81
CA LYS A 75 10.88 -6.55 -10.58
C LYS A 75 10.64 -5.05 -10.70
N VAL A 76 9.77 -4.51 -9.85
CA VAL A 76 9.40 -3.10 -9.80
C VAL A 76 10.22 -2.39 -8.72
N SER A 77 11.07 -1.45 -9.14
CA SER A 77 11.85 -0.61 -8.22
C SER A 77 10.94 0.27 -7.35
N LEU A 78 11.35 0.52 -6.09
CA LEU A 78 10.69 1.47 -5.18
C LEU A 78 10.56 2.89 -5.76
N GLN A 79 11.45 3.26 -6.67
CA GLN A 79 11.44 4.57 -7.35
C GLN A 79 10.58 4.59 -8.62
N SER A 80 9.92 3.47 -8.95
CA SER A 80 9.01 3.41 -10.10
C SER A 80 7.66 4.04 -9.76
N GLN A 81 7.04 4.74 -10.71
CA GLN A 81 5.66 5.22 -10.57
C GLN A 81 4.65 4.08 -10.44
N ASP A 82 5.03 2.87 -10.90
CA ASP A 82 4.22 1.66 -10.80
C ASP A 82 4.26 1.02 -9.40
N PHE A 83 5.20 1.43 -8.53
CA PHE A 83 5.44 0.77 -7.25
C PHE A 83 4.17 0.67 -6.39
N ALA A 84 3.42 1.77 -6.27
CA ALA A 84 2.17 1.77 -5.50
C ALA A 84 1.15 0.74 -6.00
N SER A 85 1.05 0.52 -7.32
CA SER A 85 0.15 -0.48 -7.89
C SER A 85 0.66 -1.90 -7.64
N ALA A 86 1.97 -2.12 -7.80
CA ALA A 86 2.61 -3.40 -7.59
C ALA A 86 2.54 -3.83 -6.12
N LEU A 87 2.77 -2.90 -5.18
CA LEU A 87 2.64 -3.14 -3.74
C LEU A 87 1.23 -3.56 -3.35
N ARG A 88 0.18 -2.89 -3.87
CA ARG A 88 -1.20 -3.27 -3.58
C ARG A 88 -1.51 -4.70 -4.06
N GLY A 89 -1.12 -5.03 -5.29
CA GLY A 89 -1.28 -6.39 -5.81
C GLY A 89 -0.55 -7.43 -4.96
N TRP A 90 0.70 -7.14 -4.57
CA TRP A 90 1.47 -8.02 -3.69
C TRP A 90 0.80 -8.20 -2.32
N LEU A 91 0.28 -7.13 -1.72
CA LEU A 91 -0.43 -7.21 -0.44
C LEU A 91 -1.70 -8.05 -0.55
N ASP A 92 -2.47 -7.88 -1.63
CA ASP A 92 -3.67 -8.67 -1.93
C ASP A 92 -3.31 -10.17 -2.07
N ASP A 93 -2.26 -10.49 -2.82
CA ASP A 93 -1.78 -11.87 -3.04
C ASP A 93 -1.31 -12.53 -1.74
N HIS A 94 -0.84 -11.76 -0.77
CA HIS A 94 -0.34 -12.23 0.53
C HIS A 94 -1.39 -12.12 1.65
N GLY A 95 -2.62 -11.70 1.33
CA GLY A 95 -3.74 -11.63 2.27
C GLY A 95 -3.66 -10.47 3.28
N PHE A 96 -2.87 -9.44 3.00
CA PHE A 96 -2.84 -8.22 3.80
C PHE A 96 -3.95 -7.26 3.37
N LEU A 97 -4.60 -6.65 4.36
CA LEU A 97 -5.54 -5.56 4.09
C LEU A 97 -4.74 -4.26 3.91
N HIS A 98 -5.19 -3.41 2.99
CA HIS A 98 -4.57 -2.10 2.82
C HIS A 98 -5.59 -1.01 2.51
N HIS A 99 -5.27 0.21 2.91
CA HIS A 99 -6.11 1.37 2.63
C HIS A 99 -5.27 2.61 2.34
N THR A 100 -5.67 3.39 1.35
CA THR A 100 -4.96 4.61 0.97
C THR A 100 -5.60 5.81 1.62
N LEU A 101 -4.84 6.58 2.38
CA LEU A 101 -5.21 7.89 2.90
C LEU A 101 -4.50 9.00 2.12
N PRO A 102 -5.17 10.13 1.85
CA PRO A 102 -4.48 11.34 1.40
C PRO A 102 -3.56 11.84 2.52
N LEU A 103 -2.41 12.43 2.17
CA LEU A 103 -1.42 12.87 3.17
C LEU A 103 -2.01 13.88 4.19
N GLY A 104 -2.95 14.72 3.77
CA GLY A 104 -3.67 15.64 4.67
C GLY A 104 -4.42 14.94 5.81
N ALA A 105 -4.86 13.69 5.61
CA ALA A 105 -5.56 12.93 6.65
C ALA A 105 -4.63 12.34 7.73
N MET A 106 -3.30 12.42 7.57
CA MET A 106 -2.36 11.72 8.44
C MET A 106 -2.32 12.26 9.86
N ALA A 107 -2.60 13.56 10.06
CA ALA A 107 -2.72 14.14 11.40
C ALA A 107 -3.91 13.54 12.15
N ALA A 108 -5.08 13.49 11.51
CA ALA A 108 -6.28 12.88 12.08
C ALA A 108 -6.09 11.36 12.32
N TRP A 109 -5.47 10.67 11.37
CA TRP A 109 -5.13 9.25 11.50
C TRP A 109 -4.22 8.97 12.71
N SER A 110 -3.19 9.78 12.90
CA SER A 110 -2.29 9.70 14.07
C SER A 110 -3.05 9.87 15.39
N GLU A 111 -4.07 10.73 15.43
CA GLU A 111 -4.90 10.90 16.62
C GLU A 111 -5.86 9.71 16.85
N ILE A 112 -6.40 9.12 15.79
CA ILE A 112 -7.24 7.91 15.86
C ILE A 112 -6.45 6.74 16.46
N GLN A 113 -5.20 6.53 16.04
CA GLN A 113 -4.36 5.43 16.52
C GLN A 113 -4.16 5.46 18.05
N LYS A 114 -4.12 6.65 18.65
CA LYS A 114 -3.94 6.87 20.10
C LYS A 114 -5.22 6.66 20.91
N LYS A 115 -6.39 6.58 20.27
CA LYS A 115 -7.65 6.36 20.98
C LYS A 115 -7.79 4.89 21.40
N ASP A 116 -8.47 4.69 22.53
CA ASP A 116 -8.89 3.38 23.01
C ASP A 116 -10.10 2.89 22.19
N LEU A 117 -9.80 2.50 20.95
CA LEU A 117 -10.73 1.95 19.98
C LEU A 117 -10.22 0.58 19.54
N ASP A 118 -11.13 -0.33 19.23
CA ASP A 118 -10.75 -1.58 18.62
C ASP A 118 -10.25 -1.37 17.17
N ASN A 119 -9.56 -2.37 16.64
CA ASN A 119 -8.93 -2.31 15.31
C ASN A 119 -9.95 -2.06 14.18
N ARG A 120 -11.16 -2.61 14.31
CA ARG A 120 -12.22 -2.44 13.32
C ARG A 120 -12.75 -1.00 13.32
N GLN A 121 -12.98 -0.42 14.49
CA GLN A 121 -13.38 0.98 14.64
C GLN A 121 -12.32 1.93 14.06
N LYS A 122 -11.03 1.64 14.28
CA LYS A 122 -9.93 2.40 13.69
C LYS A 122 -9.97 2.34 12.15
N LEU A 123 -10.19 1.15 11.58
CA LEU A 123 -10.38 1.01 10.14
C LEU A 123 -11.59 1.79 9.62
N GLU A 124 -12.75 1.68 10.28
CA GLU A 124 -13.96 2.41 9.88
C GLU A 124 -13.72 3.94 9.84
N LEU A 125 -12.96 4.48 10.80
CA LEU A 125 -12.57 5.89 10.80
C LEU A 125 -11.54 6.22 9.71
N ALA A 126 -10.58 5.33 9.41
CA ALA A 126 -9.67 5.51 8.28
C ALA A 126 -10.44 5.59 6.95
N LEU A 127 -11.41 4.69 6.74
CA LEU A 127 -12.27 4.70 5.55
C LEU A 127 -13.06 6.02 5.45
N MET A 128 -13.58 6.52 6.57
CA MET A 128 -14.25 7.82 6.62
C MET A 128 -13.30 8.95 6.21
N LEU A 129 -12.08 8.98 6.76
CA LEU A 129 -11.07 10.00 6.42
C LEU A 129 -10.71 9.99 4.92
N ALA A 130 -10.56 8.81 4.31
CA ALA A 130 -10.27 8.68 2.89
C ALA A 130 -11.38 9.22 1.98
N SER A 131 -12.62 9.22 2.46
CA SER A 131 -13.78 9.71 1.73
C SER A 131 -14.00 11.23 1.86
N LEU A 132 -13.27 11.90 2.76
CA LEU A 132 -13.42 13.34 2.96
C LEU A 132 -12.74 14.12 1.81
N PRO A 133 -13.34 15.24 1.36
CA PRO A 133 -12.66 16.19 0.47
C PRO A 133 -11.35 16.66 1.09
N VAL A 134 -10.29 16.77 0.28
CA VAL A 134 -8.94 17.16 0.74
C VAL A 134 -8.96 18.50 1.48
N GLU A 135 -9.83 19.43 1.06
CA GLU A 135 -10.00 20.76 1.67
C GLU A 135 -10.49 20.69 3.13
N LYS A 136 -11.01 19.54 3.59
CA LYS A 136 -11.45 19.32 4.97
C LYS A 136 -10.42 18.59 5.83
N LEU A 137 -9.30 18.16 5.23
CA LEU A 137 -8.26 17.37 5.88
C LEU A 137 -7.04 18.22 6.27
N GLU A 138 -6.88 19.41 5.66
CA GLU A 138 -5.88 20.39 6.06
C GLU A 138 -6.34 21.14 7.33
N LEU A 139 -5.96 20.62 8.49
CA LEU A 139 -6.12 21.28 9.81
C LEU A 139 -4.79 21.89 10.27
#